data_AF-A0A968BZJ1-F1
#
_entry.id   AF-A0A968BZJ1-F1
#
_cell.length_a   1.000
_cell.length_b   1.000
_cell.length_c   1.000
_cell.angle_alpha   90.00
_cell.angle_beta   90.00
_cell.angle_gamma   90.00
#
_symmetry.space_group_name_H-M   'P 1'
#
loop_
_entity.id
_entity.type
_entity.pdbx_description
1 polymer ?
#
loop_
_entity_poly.entity_id
_entity_poly.type
_entity_poly.pdbx_seq_one_letter_code
_entity_poly.pdbx_strand_id
1 'polypeptide(L)'
;TWFLGYPDQALELNRKAIALARGLDHPFSLALALSMSCWTHAKRREAGATEERAEEAIGVAAPRGFVFFEMICRCFQGWARIQEGAVGEGMAQMR
;
A
#
# COMPACT_ATOMS: atom_id res chain seq x y z
N THR A 1 3.84 13.39 -11.12
CA THR A 1 3.43 12.07 -11.66
C THR A 1 1.98 11.82 -11.29
N TRP A 2 1.61 11.41 -10.06
CA TRP A 2 0.19 11.47 -9.67
C TRP A 2 -0.33 12.90 -9.55
N PHE A 3 0.37 13.75 -8.77
CA PHE A 3 0.05 15.17 -8.58
C PHE A 3 0.17 16.04 -9.85
N LEU A 4 0.58 15.43 -10.98
CA LEU A 4 0.66 16.06 -12.30
C LEU A 4 -0.39 15.49 -13.27
N GLY A 5 -1.30 14.62 -12.82
CA GLY A 5 -2.35 14.03 -13.65
C GLY A 5 -1.94 12.78 -14.45
N TYR A 6 -0.82 12.13 -14.11
CA TYR A 6 -0.29 10.94 -14.81
C TYR A 6 -0.36 9.68 -13.91
N PRO A 7 -1.53 9.07 -13.74
CA PRO A 7 -1.74 7.95 -12.82
C PRO A 7 -0.99 6.68 -13.25
N ASP A 8 -0.85 6.40 -14.55
CA ASP A 8 -0.12 5.21 -15.04
C ASP A 8 1.39 5.35 -14.85
N GLN A 9 1.93 6.56 -15.03
CA GLN A 9 3.33 6.82 -14.73
C GLN A 9 3.64 6.69 -13.24
N ALA A 10 2.69 7.05 -12.37
CA ALA A 10 2.83 6.84 -10.93
C ALA A 10 2.91 5.34 -10.59
N LEU A 11 2.07 4.50 -11.22
CA LEU A 11 2.14 3.05 -11.04
C LEU A 11 3.47 2.47 -11.54
N GLU A 12 3.93 2.87 -12.72
CA GLU A 12 5.20 2.35 -13.25
C GLU A 12 6.40 2.76 -12.39
N LEU A 13 6.37 3.96 -11.80
CA LEU A 13 7.38 4.39 -10.84
C LEU A 13 7.33 3.59 -9.53
N ASN A 14 6.13 3.33 -8.99
CA ASN A 14 5.99 2.46 -7.81
C ASN A 14 6.54 1.05 -8.08
N ARG A 15 6.22 0.47 -9.25
CA ARG A 15 6.72 -0.86 -9.64
C ARG A 15 8.25 -0.88 -9.69
N LYS A 16 8.87 0.14 -10.26
CA LYS A 16 10.34 0.29 -10.30
C LYS A 16 10.93 0.48 -8.90
N ALA A 17 10.31 1.28 -8.05
CA ALA A 17 10.76 1.51 -6.68
C ALA A 17 10.71 0.23 -5.84
N ILE A 18 9.63 -0.55 -5.95
CA ILE A 18 9.49 -1.86 -5.30
C ILE A 18 10.59 -2.81 -5.78
N ALA A 19 10.77 -2.94 -7.10
CA ALA A 19 11.79 -3.81 -7.68
C ALA A 19 13.21 -3.42 -7.22
N LEU A 20 13.53 -2.12 -7.19
CA LEU A 20 14.80 -1.62 -6.71
C LEU A 20 15.01 -1.90 -5.22
N ALA A 21 14.00 -1.61 -4.38
CA ALA A 21 14.09 -1.84 -2.95
C ALA A 21 14.27 -3.33 -2.60
N ARG A 22 13.64 -4.24 -3.36
CA ARG A 22 13.87 -5.68 -3.26
C ARG A 22 15.28 -6.06 -3.70
N GLY A 23 15.75 -5.54 -4.82
CA GLY A 23 17.09 -5.82 -5.34
C GLY A 23 18.22 -5.34 -4.42
N LEU A 24 17.98 -4.28 -3.65
CA LEU A 24 18.91 -3.75 -2.66
C LEU A 24 18.74 -4.38 -1.26
N ASP A 25 17.80 -5.30 -1.08
CA ASP A 25 17.39 -5.84 0.22
C ASP A 25 17.23 -4.72 1.28
N HIS A 26 16.45 -3.69 0.93
CA HIS A 26 16.26 -2.50 1.77
C HIS A 26 14.80 -2.41 2.28
N PRO A 27 14.48 -3.08 3.41
CA PRO A 27 13.09 -3.25 3.87
C PRO A 27 12.35 -1.95 4.14
N PHE A 28 13.05 -0.92 4.62
CA PHE A 28 12.44 0.38 4.86
C PHE A 28 11.95 1.03 3.56
N SER A 29 12.79 0.99 2.50
CA SER A 29 12.40 1.51 1.18
C SER A 29 11.31 0.66 0.55
N LEU A 30 11.31 -0.64 0.81
CA LEU A 30 10.27 -1.54 0.33
C LEU A 30 8.91 -1.20 0.97
N ALA A 31 8.87 -1.03 2.29
CA ALA A 31 7.66 -0.61 3.01
C ALA A 31 7.15 0.77 2.54
N LEU A 32 8.05 1.72 2.29
CA LEU A 32 7.70 3.02 1.70
C LEU A 32 7.10 2.86 0.30
N ALA A 33 7.76 2.11 -0.59
CA ALA A 33 7.29 1.93 -1.97
C ALA A 33 5.94 1.20 -2.04
N LEU A 34 5.72 0.19 -1.18
CA LEU A 34 4.45 -0.52 -1.09
C LEU A 34 3.33 0.37 -0.53
N SER A 35 3.60 1.19 0.48
CA SER A 35 2.59 2.13 1.01
C SER A 35 2.19 3.20 -0.02
N MET A 36 3.15 3.69 -0.83
CA MET A 36 2.85 4.56 -1.98
C MET A 36 2.04 3.85 -3.08
N SER A 37 2.27 2.54 -3.27
CA SER A 37 1.46 1.72 -4.17
C SER A 37 0.02 1.60 -3.69
N CYS A 38 -0.20 1.36 -2.38
CA CYS A 38 -1.54 1.34 -1.77
C CYS A 38 -2.29 2.65 -2.06
N TRP A 39 -1.64 3.79 -1.81
CA TRP A 39 -2.26 5.09 -2.07
C TRP A 39 -2.64 5.28 -3.55
N THR A 40 -1.77 4.85 -4.46
CA THR A 40 -2.01 4.98 -5.91
C THR A 40 -3.17 4.12 -6.38
N HIS A 41 -3.23 2.85 -5.98
CA HIS A 41 -4.36 1.95 -6.30
C HIS A 41 -5.66 2.42 -5.64
N ALA A 42 -5.60 2.87 -4.39
CA ALA A 42 -6.78 3.36 -3.68
C ALA A 42 -7.40 4.57 -4.39
N LYS A 43 -6.57 5.52 -4.85
CA LYS A 43 -7.04 6.68 -5.61
C LYS A 43 -7.61 6.32 -6.99
N ARG A 44 -7.21 5.18 -7.56
CA ARG A 44 -7.77 4.61 -8.80
C ARG A 44 -9.02 3.73 -8.56
N ARG A 45 -9.44 3.56 -7.30
CA ARG A 45 -10.54 2.67 -6.88
C ARG A 45 -10.27 1.18 -7.14
N GLU A 46 -9.00 0.78 -7.15
CA GLU A 46 -8.57 -0.59 -7.36
C GLU A 46 -8.43 -1.29 -6.00
N ALA A 47 -9.56 -1.75 -5.44
CA ALA A 47 -9.64 -2.29 -4.08
C ALA A 47 -8.73 -3.52 -3.87
N GLY A 48 -8.90 -4.58 -4.66
CA GLY A 48 -8.06 -5.77 -4.55
C GLY A 48 -6.56 -5.51 -4.67
N ALA A 49 -6.14 -4.63 -5.60
CA ALA A 49 -4.73 -4.25 -5.73
C ALA A 49 -4.24 -3.43 -4.52
N THR A 50 -5.12 -2.65 -3.90
CA THR A 50 -4.81 -1.92 -2.66
C THR A 50 -4.63 -2.90 -1.50
N GLU A 51 -5.50 -3.89 -1.35
CA GLU A 51 -5.39 -4.91 -0.30
C GLU A 51 -4.12 -5.75 -0.46
N GLU A 52 -3.82 -6.24 -1.66
CA GLU A 52 -2.60 -7.03 -1.93
C GLU A 52 -1.33 -6.26 -1.53
N ARG A 53 -1.24 -4.97 -1.91
CA ARG A 53 -0.09 -4.14 -1.58
C ARG A 53 -0.03 -3.79 -0.09
N ALA A 54 -1.18 -3.62 0.55
CA ALA A 54 -1.25 -3.34 1.98
C ALA A 54 -0.82 -4.55 2.81
N GLU A 55 -1.26 -5.75 2.46
CA GLU A 55 -0.86 -7.00 3.11
C GLU A 55 0.65 -7.21 3.01
N GLU A 56 1.22 -7.00 1.81
CA GLU A 56 2.67 -7.08 1.61
C GLU A 56 3.43 -6.05 2.46
N ALA A 57 2.96 -4.80 2.49
CA ALA A 57 3.59 -3.74 3.27
C ALA A 57 3.57 -4.04 4.77
N ILE A 58 2.44 -4.55 5.30
CA ILE A 58 2.29 -4.96 6.69
C ILE A 58 3.26 -6.10 7.01
N GLY A 59 3.38 -7.10 6.13
CA GLY A 59 4.32 -8.21 6.29
C GLY A 59 5.80 -7.78 6.35
N VAL A 60 6.16 -6.71 5.65
CA VAL A 60 7.51 -6.11 5.73
C VAL A 60 7.68 -5.27 7.00
N ALA A 61 6.68 -4.45 7.33
CA ALA A 61 6.75 -3.42 8.36
C ALA A 61 6.63 -3.96 9.80
N ALA A 62 5.66 -4.83 10.07
CA ALA A 62 5.33 -5.28 11.42
C ALA A 62 6.50 -6.03 12.11
N PRO A 63 7.20 -6.98 11.48
CA PRO A 63 8.33 -7.67 12.11
C PRO A 63 9.52 -6.77 12.42
N ARG A 64 9.60 -5.59 11.78
CA ARG A 64 10.72 -4.65 11.87
C ARG A 64 10.41 -3.40 12.68
N GLY A 65 9.19 -3.30 13.22
CA GLY A 65 8.76 -2.15 14.02
C GLY A 65 8.59 -0.87 13.21
N PHE A 66 8.31 -0.96 11.90
CA PHE A 66 8.00 0.22 11.07
C PHE A 66 6.54 0.66 11.26
N VAL A 67 6.22 1.07 12.50
CA VAL A 67 4.84 1.31 12.98
C VAL A 67 4.05 2.25 12.06
N PHE A 68 4.70 3.28 11.52
CA PHE A 68 4.05 4.21 10.60
C PHE A 68 3.53 3.52 9.33
N PHE A 69 4.36 2.68 8.69
CA PHE A 69 3.98 1.98 7.47
C PHE A 69 2.96 0.88 7.73
N GLU A 70 3.08 0.18 8.86
CA GLU A 70 2.07 -0.79 9.28
C GLU A 70 0.70 -0.11 9.44
N MET A 71 0.63 0.96 10.25
CA MET A 71 -0.61 1.66 10.55
C MET A 71 -1.29 2.18 9.28
N ILE A 72 -0.55 2.89 8.41
CA ILE A 72 -1.14 3.47 7.20
C ILE A 72 -1.62 2.38 6.23
N CYS A 73 -0.92 1.26 6.12
CA CYS A 73 -1.32 0.16 5.26
C CYS A 73 -2.53 -0.60 5.82
N ARG A 74 -2.67 -0.73 7.15
CA ARG A 74 -3.90 -1.25 7.76
C ARG A 74 -5.12 -0.39 7.42
N CYS A 75 -4.98 0.93 7.42
CA CYS A 75 -6.07 1.82 6.98
C CYS A 75 -6.45 1.59 5.50
N PHE A 76 -5.46 1.38 4.62
CA PHE A 76 -5.73 1.07 3.20
C PHE A 76 -6.36 -0.30 3.00
N GLN A 77 -5.94 -1.31 3.76
CA GLN A 77 -6.56 -2.63 3.79
C GLN A 77 -8.02 -2.53 4.23
N GLY A 78 -8.29 -1.74 5.29
CA GLY A 78 -9.66 -1.52 5.77
C GLY A 78 -10.54 -0.82 4.75
N TRP A 79 -10.00 0.20 4.08
CA TRP A 79 -10.68 0.86 2.97
C TRP A 79 -11.00 -0.11 1.83
N ALA A 80 -10.04 -0.94 1.41
CA ALA A 80 -10.23 -1.92 0.33
C ALA A 80 -11.35 -2.91 0.67
N ARG A 81 -11.36 -3.44 1.90
CA ARG A 81 -12.41 -4.34 2.39
C ARG A 81 -13.79 -3.71 2.42
N ILE A 82 -13.90 -2.44 2.82
CA ILE A 82 -15.17 -1.69 2.74
C ILE A 82 -15.66 -1.61 1.29
N GLN A 83 -14.75 -1.33 0.34
CA GLN A 83 -15.10 -1.22 -1.08
C GLN A 83 -15.57 -2.56 -1.69
N GLU A 84 -15.13 -3.68 -1.14
CA GLU A 84 -15.53 -5.03 -1.56
C GLU A 84 -16.75 -5.59 -0.79
N GLY A 85 -17.35 -4.79 0.11
CA GLY A 85 -18.56 -5.14 0.84
C GLY A 85 -18.31 -5.74 2.23
N ALA A 86 -17.06 -5.96 2.63
CA ALA A 86 -16.66 -6.42 3.96
C ALA A 86 -16.57 -5.27 4.97
N VAL A 87 -17.66 -4.52 5.15
CA VAL A 87 -17.70 -3.26 5.92
C VAL A 87 -17.28 -3.44 7.38
N GLY A 88 -17.73 -4.51 8.03
CA GLY A 88 -17.41 -4.77 9.44
C GLY A 88 -15.91 -4.98 9.69
N GLU A 89 -15.25 -5.78 8.84
CA GLU A 89 -13.82 -6.00 8.92
C GLU A 89 -13.02 -4.73 8.59
N GLY A 90 -13.45 -3.98 7.57
CA GLY A 90 -12.74 -2.79 7.17
C GLY A 90 -12.81 -1.66 8.20
N MET A 91 -13.95 -1.49 8.88
CA MET A 91 -14.08 -0.52 9.98
C MET A 91 -13.17 -0.86 11.17
N ALA A 92 -12.97 -2.15 11.48
CA ALA A 92 -12.08 -2.57 12.56
C ALA A 92 -10.61 -2.22 12.28
N GLN A 93 -10.20 -2.15 11.02
CA GLN A 93 -8.83 -1.82 10.61
C GLN A 93 -8.55 -0.32 10.50
N MET A 94 -9.59 0.51 10.45
CA MET A 94 -9.46 1.98 10.36
C MET A 94 -9.58 2.69 11.71
N ARG A 95 -9.74 1.93 12.80
CA ARG A 95 -9.88 2.42 14.17
C ARG A 95 -8.54 2.36 14.91
#